data_AF-A0A3C1PPX8-F1
#
_entry.id   AF-A0A3C1PPX8-F1
#
_cell.length_a   1.000
_cell.length_b   1.000
_cell.length_c   1.000
_cell.angle_alpha   90.00
_cell.angle_beta   90.00
_cell.angle_gamma   90.00
#
_symmetry.space_group_name_H-M   'P 1'
#
loop_
_entity.id
_entity.type
_entity.pdbx_description
1 polymer ?
#
loop_
_entity_poly.entity_id
_entity_poly.type
_entity_poly.pdbx_seq_one_letter_code
_entity_poly.pdbx_strand_id
1 'polypeptide(L)'
;MEPKIVIETMGFITKEETLKTITHSILPNTFVLEAGAPFPGYNGKDLPGDSAKPQYIYLVTNTKYTQETIARATFRIKKYFKHNFDAVSADVTVFNVTYACIRIKDLDAFDYLEALQICFKEEGLEFAKRRSVDNVGIIKTYKIFRIEEIAPGIFSDIDEPQMSYLEIPMFLNWKMFYSITMNIKNNISSRNFDAATGGLFRKLNIVEFIRVFETSPSLAHLQEIQKKYLEEIAKFK
;
A
#
# COMPACT_ATOMS: atom_id res chain seq x y z
N MET A 1 -31.02 9.10 10.25
CA MET A 1 -29.57 8.99 10.05
C MET A 1 -29.19 10.04 9.03
N GLU A 2 -28.23 10.91 9.35
CA GLU A 2 -27.70 11.82 8.33
C GLU A 2 -26.99 11.01 7.23
N PRO A 3 -27.06 11.45 5.97
CA PRO A 3 -26.37 10.75 4.88
C PRO A 3 -24.86 10.81 5.11
N LYS A 4 -24.24 9.64 5.32
CA LYS A 4 -22.78 9.54 5.34
C LYS A 4 -22.26 9.83 3.94
N ILE A 5 -21.36 10.82 3.82
CA ILE A 5 -20.72 11.16 2.55
C ILE A 5 -19.65 10.11 2.28
N VAL A 6 -19.88 9.28 1.27
CA VAL A 6 -18.87 8.36 0.73
C VAL A 6 -18.05 9.11 -0.30
N ILE A 7 -16.73 9.08 -0.12
CA ILE A 7 -15.76 9.61 -1.07
C ILE A 7 -15.17 8.43 -1.84
N GLU A 8 -15.38 8.42 -3.15
CA GLU A 8 -14.68 7.52 -4.07
C GLU A 8 -13.70 8.34 -4.91
N THR A 9 -12.40 8.06 -4.77
CA THR A 9 -11.36 8.78 -5.52
C THR A 9 -10.08 7.97 -5.68
N MET A 10 -9.19 8.42 -6.57
CA MET A 10 -7.85 7.88 -6.71
C MET A 10 -6.90 8.49 -5.67
N GLY A 11 -5.85 7.76 -5.33
CA GLY A 11 -4.78 8.27 -4.48
C GLY A 11 -3.56 7.36 -4.49
N PHE A 12 -2.69 7.54 -3.52
CA PHE A 12 -1.52 6.70 -3.33
C PHE A 12 -1.19 6.49 -1.85
N ILE A 13 -0.49 5.39 -1.57
CA ILE A 13 0.13 5.08 -0.27
C ILE A 13 1.61 4.86 -0.51
N THR A 14 2.44 5.42 0.36
CA THR A 14 3.88 5.19 0.42
C THR A 14 4.25 4.56 1.76
N LYS A 15 4.89 3.39 1.71
CA LYS A 15 5.35 2.66 2.90
C LYS A 15 6.69 1.98 2.66
N GLU A 16 7.35 1.57 3.74
CA GLU A 16 8.60 0.84 3.69
C GLU A 16 8.37 -0.61 4.10
N GLU A 17 8.94 -1.54 3.34
CA GLU A 17 8.87 -2.97 3.63
C GLU A 17 10.20 -3.63 3.30
N THR A 18 10.49 -4.75 3.98
CA THR A 18 11.54 -5.67 3.55
C THR A 18 11.06 -6.40 2.29
N LEU A 19 11.85 -6.29 1.23
CA LEU A 19 11.58 -6.87 -0.08
C LEU A 19 12.59 -7.96 -0.40
N LYS A 20 12.09 -9.08 -0.91
CA LYS A 20 12.91 -10.21 -1.34
C LYS A 20 12.55 -10.66 -2.74
N THR A 21 13.55 -11.00 -3.53
CA THR A 21 13.34 -11.57 -4.87
C THR A 21 12.80 -12.99 -4.79
N ILE A 22 11.72 -13.24 -5.51
CA ILE A 22 11.15 -14.58 -5.68
C ILE A 22 11.87 -15.29 -6.83
N THR A 23 12.16 -16.58 -6.63
CA THR A 23 12.89 -17.40 -7.61
C THR A 23 12.13 -18.65 -8.06
N HIS A 24 11.00 -18.97 -7.43
CA HIS A 24 10.15 -20.14 -7.69
C HIS A 24 8.73 -19.70 -8.10
N SER A 25 7.98 -20.59 -8.75
CA SER A 25 6.58 -20.35 -9.19
C SER A 25 6.40 -19.04 -9.99
N ILE A 26 7.42 -18.64 -10.75
CA ILE A 26 7.42 -17.45 -11.60
C ILE A 26 7.95 -17.79 -12.99
N LEU A 27 7.58 -16.97 -13.98
CA LEU A 27 8.15 -17.06 -15.32
C LEU A 27 9.70 -16.99 -15.26
N PRO A 28 10.41 -17.77 -16.09
CA PRO A 28 11.87 -17.73 -16.14
C PRO A 28 12.39 -16.32 -16.44
N ASN A 29 13.45 -15.92 -15.73
CA ASN A 29 14.16 -14.65 -15.91
C ASN A 29 13.30 -13.37 -15.70
N THR A 30 12.11 -13.46 -15.10
CA THR A 30 11.36 -12.28 -14.67
C THR A 30 11.83 -11.80 -13.29
N PHE A 31 11.68 -10.50 -13.06
CA PHE A 31 11.98 -9.86 -11.79
C PHE A 31 10.72 -9.68 -10.97
N VAL A 32 10.62 -10.44 -9.89
CA VAL A 32 9.46 -10.45 -9.00
C VAL A 32 9.94 -10.29 -7.56
N LEU A 33 9.28 -9.40 -6.81
CA LEU A 33 9.56 -9.15 -5.40
C LEU A 33 8.36 -9.56 -4.53
N GLU A 34 8.63 -9.96 -3.31
CA GLU A 34 7.64 -10.17 -2.25
C GLU A 34 7.98 -9.26 -1.06
N ALA A 35 6.94 -8.73 -0.41
CA ALA A 35 7.08 -8.08 0.89
C ALA A 35 7.01 -9.10 2.03
N GLY A 36 8.04 -9.15 2.87
CA GLY A 36 8.14 -10.13 3.96
C GLY A 36 7.31 -9.80 5.22
N ALA A 37 6.97 -8.53 5.45
CA ALA A 37 6.21 -8.10 6.63
C ALA A 37 5.45 -6.79 6.34
N PRO A 38 4.17 -6.85 5.96
CA PRO A 38 3.52 -5.67 5.39
C PRO A 38 3.02 -4.61 6.36
N PHE A 39 3.11 -4.88 7.67
CA PHE A 39 2.66 -4.01 8.75
C PHE A 39 3.68 -3.96 9.91
N PRO A 40 4.88 -3.41 9.68
CA PRO A 40 5.93 -3.38 10.70
C PRO A 40 5.53 -2.53 11.91
N GLY A 41 5.54 -3.14 13.10
CA GLY A 41 5.29 -2.45 14.38
C GLY A 41 3.87 -2.58 14.94
N TYR A 42 3.03 -3.41 14.33
CA TYR A 42 1.87 -4.01 14.99
C TYR A 42 2.29 -5.35 15.64
N ASN A 43 1.98 -5.55 16.92
CA ASN A 43 2.45 -6.71 17.72
C ASN A 43 1.35 -7.73 18.04
N GLY A 44 0.20 -7.68 17.33
CA GLY A 44 -0.87 -8.65 17.56
C GLY A 44 -0.48 -10.07 17.13
N LYS A 45 -1.05 -11.06 17.83
CA LYS A 45 -0.76 -12.49 17.63
C LYS A 45 -1.25 -13.06 16.29
N ASP A 46 -2.08 -12.31 15.56
CA ASP A 46 -2.72 -12.72 14.31
C ASP A 46 -2.17 -11.97 13.08
N LEU A 47 -0.86 -11.66 13.06
CA LEU A 47 -0.21 -11.33 11.79
C LEU A 47 -0.26 -12.60 10.92
N PRO A 48 -0.67 -12.53 9.64
CA PRO A 48 -0.62 -13.69 8.75
C PRO A 48 0.84 -14.02 8.33
N GLY A 49 1.77 -14.13 9.29
CA GLY A 49 3.17 -14.47 9.05
C GLY A 49 3.39 -15.92 8.63
N ASP A 50 2.41 -16.79 8.91
CA ASP A 50 2.42 -18.22 8.58
C ASP A 50 1.47 -18.59 7.41
N SER A 51 0.93 -17.60 6.69
CA SER A 51 0.04 -17.92 5.57
C SER A 51 0.85 -18.44 4.38
N ALA A 52 0.54 -19.65 3.89
CA ALA A 52 1.01 -20.17 2.60
C ALA A 52 0.58 -19.32 1.38
N LYS A 53 -0.11 -18.19 1.62
CA LYS A 53 -0.62 -17.26 0.61
C LYS A 53 0.31 -16.06 0.49
N PRO A 54 0.63 -15.61 -0.73
CA PRO A 54 1.36 -14.36 -0.95
C PRO A 54 0.53 -13.17 -0.49
N GLN A 55 1.08 -12.31 0.38
CA GLN A 55 0.37 -11.10 0.84
C GLN A 55 0.48 -9.96 -0.17
N TYR A 56 1.72 -9.58 -0.53
CA TYR A 56 2.00 -8.52 -1.49
C TYR A 56 3.16 -8.92 -2.39
N ILE A 57 2.87 -9.01 -3.69
CA ILE A 57 3.85 -9.36 -4.72
C ILE A 57 3.99 -8.18 -5.66
N TYR A 58 5.20 -7.93 -6.15
CA TYR A 58 5.48 -6.86 -7.09
C TYR A 58 6.11 -7.46 -8.35
N LEU A 59 5.33 -7.50 -9.43
CA LEU A 59 5.81 -7.87 -10.76
C LEU A 59 6.53 -6.66 -11.35
N VAL A 60 7.86 -6.71 -11.43
CA VAL A 60 8.64 -5.57 -11.95
C VAL A 60 8.53 -5.55 -13.46
N THR A 61 8.09 -4.42 -14.01
CA THR A 61 7.86 -4.24 -15.45
C THR A 61 9.09 -3.63 -16.12
N ASN A 62 9.29 -3.94 -17.40
CA ASN A 62 10.43 -3.39 -18.16
C ASN A 62 10.23 -1.91 -18.56
N THR A 63 9.00 -1.42 -18.45
CA THR A 63 8.59 -0.04 -18.70
C THR A 63 7.55 0.39 -17.67
N LYS A 64 7.31 1.70 -17.55
CA LYS A 64 6.26 2.23 -16.68
C LYS A 64 4.91 2.23 -17.40
N TYR A 65 4.05 1.28 -17.05
CA TYR A 65 2.66 1.28 -17.51
C TYR A 65 1.81 2.27 -16.71
N THR A 66 0.80 2.85 -17.36
CA THR A 66 -0.13 3.76 -16.69
C THR A 66 -1.09 2.99 -15.77
N GLN A 67 -1.68 3.70 -14.81
CA GLN A 67 -2.71 3.11 -13.94
C GLN A 67 -3.91 2.59 -14.74
N GLU A 68 -4.32 3.31 -15.80
CA GLU A 68 -5.39 2.86 -16.70
C GLU A 68 -5.02 1.56 -17.43
N THR A 69 -3.79 1.45 -17.95
CA THR A 69 -3.33 0.24 -18.64
C THR A 69 -3.41 -0.98 -17.73
N ILE A 70 -2.89 -0.85 -16.51
CA ILE A 70 -2.92 -1.92 -15.52
C ILE A 70 -4.36 -2.23 -15.11
N ALA A 71 -5.19 -1.23 -14.83
CA ALA A 71 -6.59 -1.44 -14.45
C ALA A 71 -7.41 -2.16 -15.53
N ARG A 72 -7.22 -1.81 -16.82
CA ARG A 72 -7.88 -2.48 -17.94
C ARG A 72 -7.44 -3.94 -18.07
N ALA A 73 -6.14 -4.21 -17.96
CA ALA A 73 -5.61 -5.57 -17.99
C ALA A 73 -6.14 -6.40 -16.81
N THR A 74 -6.05 -5.87 -15.59
CA THR A 74 -6.60 -6.50 -14.37
C THR A 74 -8.07 -6.86 -14.54
N PHE A 75 -8.89 -5.92 -15.04
CA PHE A 75 -10.32 -6.15 -15.27
C PHE A 75 -10.59 -7.24 -16.32
N ARG A 76 -9.79 -7.32 -17.39
CA ARG A 76 -9.92 -8.37 -18.40
C ARG A 76 -9.49 -9.73 -17.86
N ILE A 77 -8.35 -9.81 -17.19
CA ILE A 77 -7.82 -11.04 -16.59
C ILE A 77 -8.80 -11.64 -15.58
N LYS A 78 -9.44 -10.81 -14.74
CA LYS A 78 -10.48 -11.25 -13.78
C LYS A 78 -11.65 -12.00 -14.43
N LYS A 79 -11.88 -11.89 -15.74
CA LYS A 79 -12.96 -12.59 -16.44
C LYS A 79 -12.63 -14.05 -16.77
N TYR A 80 -11.35 -14.42 -16.85
CA TYR A 80 -10.92 -15.74 -17.31
C TYR A 80 -9.92 -16.42 -16.37
N PHE A 81 -9.22 -15.67 -15.53
CA PHE A 81 -8.38 -16.22 -14.48
C PHE A 81 -9.25 -16.66 -13.30
N LYS A 82 -9.16 -17.94 -12.93
CA LYS A 82 -10.09 -18.59 -11.99
C LYS A 82 -9.78 -18.36 -10.51
N HIS A 83 -8.68 -17.69 -10.20
CA HIS A 83 -8.20 -17.46 -8.84
C HIS A 83 -8.38 -15.99 -8.46
N ASN A 84 -8.54 -15.74 -7.17
CA ASN A 84 -8.59 -14.38 -6.66
C ASN A 84 -7.25 -13.68 -6.89
N PHE A 85 -7.32 -12.40 -7.22
CA PHE A 85 -6.21 -11.46 -7.15
C PHE A 85 -6.76 -10.04 -7.28
N ASP A 86 -6.01 -9.07 -6.78
CA ASP A 86 -6.14 -7.67 -7.16
C ASP A 86 -4.80 -7.15 -7.65
N ALA A 87 -4.82 -6.21 -8.59
CA ALA A 87 -3.62 -5.72 -9.23
C ALA A 87 -3.71 -4.23 -9.53
N VAL A 88 -2.72 -3.49 -9.04
CA VAL A 88 -2.62 -2.04 -9.17
C VAL A 88 -1.21 -1.60 -9.52
N SER A 89 -1.05 -0.37 -10.01
CA SER A 89 0.27 0.20 -10.25
C SER A 89 1.02 0.44 -8.94
N ALA A 90 2.31 0.15 -8.94
CA ALA A 90 3.21 0.52 -7.86
C ALA A 90 4.58 0.94 -8.41
N ASP A 91 5.30 1.75 -7.63
CA ASP A 91 6.72 2.03 -7.81
C ASP A 91 7.46 1.49 -6.57
N VAL A 92 8.55 0.76 -6.78
CA VAL A 92 9.38 0.18 -5.71
C VAL A 92 10.77 0.77 -5.79
N THR A 93 11.23 1.45 -4.74
CA THR A 93 12.56 2.06 -4.67
C THR A 93 13.45 1.29 -3.71
N VAL A 94 14.50 0.67 -4.23
CA VAL A 94 15.52 -0.08 -3.47
C VAL A 94 16.90 0.30 -4.01
N PHE A 95 17.88 0.51 -3.13
CA PHE A 95 19.24 0.96 -3.50
C PHE A 95 19.26 2.22 -4.39
N ASN A 96 18.37 3.19 -4.11
CA ASN A 96 18.19 4.41 -4.91
C ASN A 96 17.77 4.17 -6.37
N VAL A 97 17.32 2.96 -6.72
CA VAL A 97 16.75 2.64 -8.03
C VAL A 97 15.26 2.41 -7.87
N THR A 98 14.46 3.14 -8.64
CA THR A 98 13.01 2.97 -8.69
C THR A 98 12.62 2.05 -9.84
N TYR A 99 11.90 1.00 -9.50
CA TYR A 99 11.34 0.01 -10.39
C TYR A 99 9.83 0.23 -10.53
N ALA A 100 9.34 0.30 -11.77
CA ALA A 100 7.90 0.28 -12.03
C ALA A 100 7.39 -1.15 -11.85
N CYS A 101 6.25 -1.30 -11.18
CA CYS A 101 5.71 -2.60 -10.79
C CYS A 101 4.20 -2.67 -10.97
N ILE A 102 3.70 -3.90 -11.09
CA ILE A 102 2.31 -4.25 -10.82
C ILE A 102 2.30 -4.90 -9.43
N ARG A 103 1.65 -4.27 -8.45
CA ARG A 103 1.45 -4.85 -7.13
C ARG A 103 0.24 -5.79 -7.19
N ILE A 104 0.46 -7.06 -6.88
CA ILE A 104 -0.56 -8.08 -6.71
C ILE A 104 -0.89 -8.25 -5.23
N LYS A 105 -2.18 -8.33 -4.90
CA LYS A 105 -2.73 -8.63 -3.58
C LYS A 105 -3.73 -9.78 -3.70
N ASP A 106 -3.99 -10.48 -2.59
CA ASP A 106 -5.07 -11.45 -2.45
C ASP A 106 -5.00 -12.61 -3.47
N LEU A 107 -3.80 -12.96 -3.90
CA LEU A 107 -3.58 -14.12 -4.76
C LEU A 107 -3.73 -15.41 -3.93
N ASP A 108 -4.55 -16.35 -4.41
CA ASP A 108 -4.95 -17.52 -3.62
C ASP A 108 -3.76 -18.41 -3.18
N ALA A 109 -2.71 -18.51 -3.99
CA ALA A 109 -1.49 -19.28 -3.72
C ALA A 109 -0.34 -18.85 -4.66
N PHE A 110 0.91 -19.12 -4.25
CA PHE A 110 2.11 -18.86 -5.07
C PHE A 110 2.12 -19.62 -6.39
N ASP A 111 1.55 -20.82 -6.44
CA ASP A 111 1.55 -21.67 -7.64
C ASP A 111 0.80 -21.03 -8.82
N TYR A 112 -0.04 -20.04 -8.55
CA TYR A 112 -0.78 -19.30 -9.58
C TYR A 112 -0.03 -18.08 -10.11
N LEU A 113 1.12 -17.74 -9.54
CA LEU A 113 1.86 -16.52 -9.88
C LEU A 113 2.49 -16.58 -11.27
N GLU A 114 2.95 -17.74 -11.72
CA GLU A 114 3.42 -17.94 -13.10
C GLU A 114 2.27 -17.79 -14.10
N ALA A 115 1.14 -18.45 -13.85
CA ALA A 115 -0.05 -18.35 -14.70
C ALA A 115 -0.58 -16.90 -14.77
N LEU A 116 -0.57 -16.18 -13.65
CA LEU A 116 -0.98 -14.77 -13.62
C LEU A 116 -0.02 -13.88 -14.42
N GLN A 117 1.30 -14.13 -14.35
CA GLN A 117 2.28 -13.43 -15.19
C GLN A 117 2.03 -13.68 -16.69
N ILE A 118 1.69 -14.92 -17.08
CA ILE A 118 1.31 -15.24 -18.47
C ILE A 118 0.09 -14.42 -18.89
N CYS A 119 -0.95 -14.36 -18.05
CA CYS A 119 -2.15 -13.56 -18.34
C CYS A 119 -1.83 -12.08 -18.57
N PHE A 120 -0.95 -11.49 -17.76
CA PHE A 120 -0.51 -10.10 -17.96
C PHE A 120 0.31 -9.91 -19.24
N LYS A 121 1.15 -10.87 -19.62
CA LYS A 121 1.86 -10.83 -20.92
C LYS A 121 0.90 -10.90 -22.11
N GLU A 122 -0.13 -11.73 -22.03
CA GLU A 122 -1.17 -11.83 -23.06
C GLU A 122 -1.95 -10.51 -23.21
N GLU A 123 -2.09 -9.74 -22.12
CA GLU A 123 -2.62 -8.37 -22.14
C GLU A 123 -1.60 -7.31 -22.60
N GLY A 124 -0.37 -7.71 -22.96
CA GLY A 124 0.68 -6.84 -23.49
C GLY A 124 1.60 -6.19 -22.45
N LEU A 125 1.61 -6.69 -21.21
CA LEU A 125 2.49 -6.19 -20.15
C LEU A 125 3.74 -7.05 -20.04
N GLU A 126 4.91 -6.41 -20.17
CA GLU A 126 6.20 -7.08 -20.20
C GLU A 126 7.01 -6.84 -18.91
N PHE A 127 7.76 -7.88 -18.51
CA PHE A 127 8.48 -7.91 -17.23
C PHE A 127 9.97 -7.61 -17.39
N ALA A 128 10.55 -6.97 -16.38
CA ALA A 128 11.98 -6.71 -16.31
C ALA A 128 12.77 -7.99 -16.09
N LYS A 129 14.03 -7.99 -16.52
CA LYS A 129 14.97 -9.08 -16.26
C LYS A 129 15.30 -9.17 -14.78
N ARG A 130 15.40 -10.40 -14.28
CA ARG A 130 15.68 -10.72 -12.87
C ARG A 130 16.90 -9.95 -12.35
N ARG A 131 16.77 -9.45 -11.12
CA ARG A 131 17.85 -8.95 -10.27
C ARG A 131 17.71 -9.56 -8.87
N SER A 132 18.80 -9.59 -8.11
CA SER A 132 18.76 -10.04 -6.72
C SER A 132 18.54 -8.84 -5.80
N VAL A 133 17.48 -8.90 -5.02
CA VAL A 133 17.12 -7.95 -3.97
C VAL A 133 16.75 -8.73 -2.72
N ASP A 134 17.38 -8.36 -1.62
CA ASP A 134 17.03 -8.74 -0.25
C ASP A 134 17.36 -7.52 0.61
N ASN A 135 16.44 -6.56 0.67
CA ASN A 135 16.66 -5.27 1.32
C ASN A 135 15.34 -4.57 1.64
N VAL A 136 15.44 -3.53 2.46
CA VAL A 136 14.34 -2.61 2.70
C VAL A 136 14.13 -1.71 1.47
N GLY A 137 12.87 -1.46 1.12
CA GLY A 137 12.50 -0.56 0.03
C GLY A 137 11.29 0.29 0.33
N ILE A 138 11.22 1.45 -0.34
CA ILE A 138 10.08 2.36 -0.28
C ILE A 138 9.15 2.05 -1.44
N ILE A 139 7.89 1.77 -1.13
CA ILE A 139 6.88 1.29 -2.06
C ILE A 139 5.79 2.34 -2.13
N LYS A 140 5.51 2.84 -3.33
CA LYS A 140 4.39 3.74 -3.61
C LYS A 140 3.34 3.00 -4.44
N THR A 141 2.18 2.73 -3.84
CA THR A 141 1.05 2.04 -4.49
C THR A 141 -0.04 3.04 -4.84
N TYR A 142 -0.59 2.95 -6.04
CA TYR A 142 -1.73 3.76 -6.47
C TYR A 142 -3.01 2.92 -6.40
N LYS A 143 -4.05 3.41 -5.72
CA LYS A 143 -5.32 2.69 -5.61
C LYS A 143 -6.52 3.64 -5.67
N ILE A 144 -7.69 3.06 -5.90
CA ILE A 144 -8.97 3.72 -5.65
C ILE A 144 -9.28 3.56 -4.16
N PHE A 145 -9.78 4.64 -3.56
CA PHE A 145 -10.21 4.74 -2.18
C PHE A 145 -11.72 4.87 -2.16
N ARG A 146 -12.38 4.07 -1.32
CA ARG A 146 -13.79 4.25 -0.96
C ARG A 146 -13.84 4.47 0.54
N ILE A 147 -13.97 5.74 0.94
CA ILE A 147 -13.80 6.15 2.34
C ILE A 147 -15.01 6.96 2.82
N GLU A 148 -15.26 6.94 4.12
CA GLU A 148 -16.23 7.82 4.78
C GLU A 148 -15.52 8.70 5.81
N GLU A 149 -15.89 9.97 5.89
CA GLU A 149 -15.43 10.85 6.96
C GLU A 149 -16.19 10.54 8.25
N ILE A 150 -15.47 10.14 9.29
CA ILE A 150 -16.04 9.75 10.59
C ILE A 150 -15.85 10.82 11.67
N ALA A 151 -14.93 11.76 11.44
CA ALA A 151 -14.71 12.98 12.20
C ALA A 151 -13.90 13.96 11.33
N PRO A 152 -13.81 15.26 11.67
CA PRO A 152 -13.10 16.24 10.84
C PRO A 152 -11.68 15.81 10.47
N GLY A 153 -11.44 15.60 9.18
CA GLY A 153 -10.14 15.16 8.65
C GLY A 153 -9.73 13.73 9.03
N ILE A 154 -10.67 12.91 9.51
CA ILE A 154 -10.47 11.49 9.83
C ILE A 154 -11.42 10.67 8.97
N PHE A 155 -10.84 9.82 8.12
CA PHE A 155 -11.58 8.96 7.22
C PHE A 155 -11.39 7.49 7.57
N SER A 156 -12.44 6.70 7.43
CA SER A 156 -12.41 5.23 7.54
C SER A 156 -12.50 4.61 6.15
N ASP A 157 -11.70 3.58 5.88
CA ASP A 157 -11.86 2.79 4.67
C ASP A 157 -13.11 1.90 4.76
N ILE A 158 -13.93 1.91 3.71
CA ILE A 158 -15.17 1.13 3.67
C ILE A 158 -14.89 -0.31 3.26
N ASP A 159 -13.86 -0.54 2.43
CA ASP A 159 -13.48 -1.87 1.96
C ASP A 159 -12.51 -2.57 2.93
N GLU A 160 -11.69 -1.81 3.65
CA GLU A 160 -10.71 -2.31 4.62
C GLU A 160 -10.90 -1.64 6.00
N PRO A 161 -11.91 -1.98 6.82
CA PRO A 161 -12.28 -1.23 8.04
C PRO A 161 -11.20 -1.10 9.13
N GLN A 162 -10.10 -1.83 9.00
CA GLN A 162 -8.89 -1.71 9.85
C GLN A 162 -7.99 -0.54 9.44
N MET A 163 -8.27 0.10 8.30
CA MET A 163 -7.53 1.21 7.73
C MET A 163 -8.27 2.53 7.99
N SER A 164 -7.55 3.50 8.51
CA SER A 164 -8.03 4.88 8.67
C SER A 164 -7.03 5.86 8.06
N TYR A 165 -7.50 7.05 7.67
CA TYR A 165 -6.71 8.07 7.02
C TYR A 165 -6.87 9.40 7.77
N LEU A 166 -5.75 9.96 8.22
CA LEU A 166 -5.71 11.16 9.04
C LEU A 166 -5.14 12.31 8.19
N GLU A 167 -5.97 13.29 7.84
CA GLU A 167 -5.56 14.44 7.04
C GLU A 167 -4.45 15.24 7.74
N ILE A 168 -3.45 15.66 6.96
CA ILE A 168 -2.33 16.49 7.41
C ILE A 168 -2.15 17.70 6.48
N PRO A 169 -1.62 18.83 6.99
CA PRO A 169 -1.63 20.09 6.26
C PRO A 169 -0.52 20.21 5.20
N MET A 170 0.34 19.20 5.04
CA MET A 170 1.46 19.25 4.11
C MET A 170 1.97 17.87 3.71
N PHE A 171 2.63 17.81 2.56
CA PHE A 171 3.33 16.61 2.10
C PHE A 171 4.53 16.31 3.00
N LEU A 172 4.63 15.06 3.46
CA LEU A 172 5.79 14.53 4.18
C LEU A 172 6.56 13.58 3.29
N ASN A 173 7.81 13.92 2.95
CA ASN A 173 8.72 12.94 2.36
C ASN A 173 9.01 11.81 3.35
N TRP A 174 9.49 10.66 2.86
CA TRP A 174 9.68 9.46 3.68
C TRP A 174 10.52 9.70 4.94
N LYS A 175 11.60 10.48 4.82
CA LYS A 175 12.50 10.77 5.95
C LYS A 175 11.80 11.59 7.04
N MET A 176 11.03 12.61 6.65
CA MET A 176 10.25 13.41 7.59
C MET A 176 9.15 12.58 8.25
N PHE A 177 8.38 11.84 7.44
CA PHE A 177 7.35 10.93 7.92
C PHE A 177 7.91 9.96 8.96
N TYR A 178 8.98 9.23 8.63
CA TYR A 178 9.59 8.25 9.53
C TYR A 178 10.02 8.88 10.85
N SER A 179 10.71 10.04 10.80
CA SER A 179 11.17 10.75 11.99
C SER A 179 10.01 11.18 12.90
N ILE A 180 8.94 11.71 12.32
CA ILE A 180 7.74 12.13 13.04
C ILE A 180 7.05 10.92 13.66
N THR A 181 6.80 9.87 12.87
CA THR A 181 6.13 8.63 13.30
C THR A 181 6.87 7.98 14.47
N MET A 182 8.20 7.91 14.43
CA MET A 182 8.99 7.35 15.54
C MET A 182 8.88 8.20 16.81
N ASN A 183 8.85 9.53 16.69
CA ASN A 183 8.63 10.40 17.85
C ASN A 183 7.23 10.19 18.45
N ILE A 184 6.19 10.10 17.61
CA ILE A 184 4.82 9.88 18.06
C ILE A 184 4.67 8.52 18.75
N LYS A 185 5.21 7.44 18.16
CA LYS A 185 5.18 6.11 18.78
C LYS A 185 5.77 6.11 20.19
N ASN A 186 6.76 6.95 20.48
CA ASN A 186 7.30 7.04 21.84
C ASN A 186 6.40 7.76 22.85
N ASN A 187 5.46 8.61 22.39
CA ASN A 187 4.71 9.58 23.19
C ASN A 187 3.19 9.44 23.12
N ILE A 188 2.69 8.26 22.76
CA ILE A 188 1.25 7.97 22.61
C ILE A 188 0.79 6.88 23.58
N SER A 189 -0.50 6.92 23.94
CA SER A 189 -1.13 5.96 24.84
C SER A 189 -1.04 4.50 24.38
N SER A 190 -1.20 4.23 23.08
CA SER A 190 -1.07 2.90 22.48
C SER A 190 -0.18 2.94 21.25
N ARG A 191 0.85 2.09 21.24
CA ARG A 191 1.83 2.00 20.13
C ARG A 191 1.43 1.00 19.06
N ASN A 192 0.32 0.28 19.24
CA ASN A 192 -0.04 -0.87 18.45
C ASN A 192 -0.78 -0.49 17.16
N PHE A 193 -0.09 0.26 16.30
CA PHE A 193 -0.55 0.62 14.96
C PHE A 193 0.60 0.62 13.97
N ASP A 194 0.31 0.32 12.71
CA ASP A 194 1.22 0.57 11.59
C ASP A 194 0.82 1.86 10.88
N ALA A 195 1.79 2.63 10.41
CA ALA A 195 1.55 3.90 9.73
C ALA A 195 2.22 3.96 8.36
N ALA A 196 1.55 4.61 7.41
CA ALA A 196 2.10 4.97 6.10
C ALA A 196 1.70 6.40 5.74
N THR A 197 2.39 7.01 4.77
CA THR A 197 2.02 8.34 4.24
C THR A 197 1.29 8.18 2.91
N GLY A 198 0.41 9.10 2.55
CA GLY A 198 -0.32 9.02 1.30
C GLY A 198 -1.05 10.30 0.95
N GLY A 199 -1.75 10.26 -0.18
CA GLY A 199 -2.55 11.39 -0.64
C GLY A 199 -3.74 10.96 -1.49
N LEU A 200 -4.83 11.72 -1.41
CA LEU A 200 -6.04 11.57 -2.22
C LEU A 200 -6.08 12.68 -3.27
N PHE A 201 -6.35 12.33 -4.52
CA PHE A 201 -6.64 13.33 -5.54
C PHE A 201 -8.05 13.88 -5.31
N ARG A 202 -8.17 15.19 -5.10
CA ARG A 202 -9.44 15.92 -5.00
C ARG A 202 -9.49 16.98 -6.08
N LYS A 203 -10.68 17.55 -6.29
CA LYS A 203 -10.93 18.51 -7.38
C LYS A 203 -9.94 19.69 -7.39
N LEU A 204 -9.52 20.18 -6.23
CA LEU A 204 -8.70 21.39 -6.10
C LEU A 204 -7.24 21.13 -5.75
N ASN A 205 -6.95 20.01 -5.09
CA ASN A 205 -5.63 19.71 -4.54
C ASN A 205 -5.46 18.20 -4.29
N ILE A 206 -4.26 17.82 -3.88
CA ILE A 206 -4.02 16.54 -3.22
C ILE A 206 -4.25 16.77 -1.72
N VAL A 207 -5.10 15.94 -1.12
CA VAL A 207 -5.29 15.90 0.33
C VAL A 207 -4.29 14.90 0.88
N GLU A 208 -3.29 15.39 1.60
CA GLU A 208 -2.24 14.59 2.22
C GLU A 208 -2.75 13.95 3.51
N PHE A 209 -2.36 12.70 3.78
CA PHE A 209 -2.81 11.99 4.97
C PHE A 209 -1.76 11.02 5.52
N ILE A 210 -1.96 10.61 6.77
CA ILE A 210 -1.34 9.44 7.37
C ILE A 210 -2.34 8.28 7.38
N ARG A 211 -1.98 7.16 6.75
CA ARG A 211 -2.73 5.90 6.85
C ARG A 211 -2.35 5.23 8.16
N VAL A 212 -3.34 4.87 8.97
CA VAL A 212 -3.19 4.12 10.22
C VAL A 212 -3.85 2.74 10.05
N PHE A 213 -3.16 1.68 10.46
CA PHE A 213 -3.69 0.32 10.52
C PHE A 213 -3.80 -0.10 11.98
N GLU A 214 -5.01 -0.47 12.38
CA GLU A 214 -5.33 -1.04 13.69
C GLU A 214 -6.39 -2.14 13.50
N THR A 215 -6.30 -3.23 14.26
CA THR A 215 -7.29 -4.33 14.16
C THR A 215 -8.70 -3.89 14.53
N SER A 216 -8.79 -2.97 15.49
CA SER A 216 -10.04 -2.40 15.99
C SER A 216 -9.85 -0.90 16.19
N PRO A 217 -9.91 -0.10 15.11
CA PRO A 217 -9.71 1.34 15.21
C PRO A 217 -10.77 1.96 16.12
N SER A 218 -10.35 2.82 17.05
CA SER A 218 -11.26 3.61 17.87
C SER A 218 -11.11 5.08 17.52
N LEU A 219 -12.22 5.80 17.41
CA LEU A 219 -12.19 7.22 17.06
C LEU A 219 -11.33 8.04 18.04
N ALA A 220 -11.39 7.73 19.34
CA ALA A 220 -10.59 8.38 20.36
C ALA A 220 -9.08 8.22 20.11
N HIS A 221 -8.64 7.01 19.75
CA HIS A 221 -7.23 6.75 19.46
C HIS A 221 -6.80 7.40 18.14
N LEU A 222 -7.62 7.34 17.10
CA LEU A 222 -7.36 8.03 15.82
C LEU A 222 -7.23 9.55 16.00
N GLN A 223 -8.08 10.16 16.85
CA GLN A 223 -7.99 11.58 17.21
C GLN A 223 -6.70 11.90 17.98
N GLU A 224 -6.27 11.02 18.88
CA GLU A 224 -4.98 11.17 19.58
C GLU A 224 -3.81 11.12 18.58
N ILE A 225 -3.79 10.14 17.68
CA ILE A 225 -2.77 10.01 16.64
C ILE A 225 -2.76 11.26 15.76
N GLN A 226 -3.92 11.70 15.25
CA GLN A 226 -4.02 12.89 14.39
C GLN A 226 -3.47 14.12 15.10
N LYS A 227 -3.88 14.35 16.35
CA LYS A 227 -3.38 15.46 17.17
C LYS A 227 -1.85 15.43 17.28
N LYS A 228 -1.27 14.25 17.55
CA LYS A 228 0.19 14.10 17.66
C LYS A 228 0.92 14.39 16.35
N TYR A 229 0.39 13.96 15.21
CA TYR A 229 0.96 14.34 13.90
C TYR A 229 0.89 15.85 13.67
N LEU A 230 -0.25 16.48 13.95
CA LEU A 230 -0.40 17.93 13.79
C LEU A 230 0.57 18.72 14.69
N GLU A 231 0.75 18.29 15.95
CA GLU A 231 1.72 18.87 16.90
C GLU A 231 3.17 18.75 16.39
N GLU A 232 3.58 17.59 15.88
CA GLU A 232 4.94 17.39 15.36
C GLU A 232 5.17 18.16 14.05
N ILE A 233 4.19 18.17 13.14
CA ILE A 233 4.27 18.89 11.86
C ILE A 233 4.39 20.40 12.09
N ALA A 234 3.72 20.94 13.10
CA ALA A 234 3.77 22.37 13.42
C ALA A 234 5.19 22.86 13.78
N LYS A 235 6.11 21.98 14.17
CA LYS A 235 7.51 22.32 14.48
C LYS A 235 8.37 22.60 13.24
N PHE A 236 7.88 22.24 12.05
CA PHE A 236 8.57 22.43 10.78
C PHE A 236 8.02 23.60 9.95
N LYS A 237 7.04 24.34 10.51
CA LYS A 237 6.52 25.59 9.96
C LYS A 237 7.30 26.77 10.53
#